data_AF-A0A8J7LK44-F1
#
_entry.id   AF-A0A8J7LK44-F1
#
_cell.length_a   1.000
_cell.length_b   1.000
_cell.length_c   1.000
_cell.angle_alpha   90.00
_cell.angle_beta   90.00
_cell.angle_gamma   90.00
#
_symmetry.space_group_name_H-M   'P 1'
#
loop_
_entity.id
_entity.type
_entity.pdbx_description
1 polymer ?
#
loop_
_entity_poly.entity_id
_entity_poly.type
_entity_poly.pdbx_seq_one_letter_code
_entity_poly.pdbx_strand_id
1 'polypeptide(L)' 'MSSNKRPFLFLVVALAIAGIGFLIGQGKEGAGVPVVILLTSIWTIYASQRWGKESAR' A
#
# COMPACT_ATOMS: atom_id res chain seq x y z
N MET A 1 18.49 -19.85 -0.17
CA MET A 1 18.36 -18.41 -0.45
C MET A 1 16.96 -17.97 -0.03
N SER A 2 16.77 -17.64 1.26
CA SER A 2 15.46 -17.21 1.77
C SER A 2 15.16 -15.83 1.19
N SER A 3 14.41 -15.81 0.09
CA SER A 3 14.07 -14.59 -0.61
C SER A 3 13.22 -13.75 0.34
N ASN A 4 13.79 -12.67 0.89
CA ASN A 4 13.06 -11.64 1.60
C ASN A 4 12.08 -10.98 0.62
N LYS A 5 10.93 -11.62 0.38
CA LYS A 5 9.86 -11.17 -0.53
C LYS A 5 9.09 -9.96 0.04
N ARG A 6 9.33 -9.62 1.30
CA ARG A 6 8.69 -8.51 2.02
C ARG A 6 8.84 -7.17 1.29
N PRO A 7 10.06 -6.65 1.00
CA PRO A 7 10.24 -5.39 0.27
C PRO A 7 9.61 -5.39 -1.14
N PHE A 8 9.68 -6.53 -1.83
CA PHE A 8 9.06 -6.67 -3.16
C PHE A 8 7.53 -6.55 -3.08
N LEU A 9 6.92 -7.15 -2.05
CA LEU A 9 5.48 -7.07 -1.83
C LEU A 9 5.03 -5.64 -1.48
N PHE A 10 5.82 -4.91 -0.69
CA PHE A 10 5.58 -3.48 -0.42
C PHE A 10 5.63 -2.64 -1.71
N LEU A 11 6.61 -2.87 -2.58
CA LEU A 11 6.75 -2.16 -3.85
C LEU A 11 5.55 -2.39 -4.77
N VAL A 12 5.12 -3.65 -4.93
CA VAL A 12 3.98 -4.02 -5.78
C VAL A 12 2.70 -3.37 -5.28
N VAL A 13 2.46 -3.36 -3.96
CA VAL A 13 1.26 -2.73 -3.39
C VAL A 13 1.31 -1.21 -3.53
N ALA A 14 2.47 -0.58 -3.35
CA ALA A 14 2.63 0.86 -3.56
C ALA A 14 2.31 1.27 -5.01
N LEU A 15 2.78 0.50 -6.00
CA LEU A 15 2.47 0.72 -7.42
C LEU A 15 0.96 0.56 -7.71
N ALA A 16 0.31 -0.44 -7.10
CA ALA A 16 -1.13 -0.64 -7.24
C ALA A 16 -1.93 0.54 -6.67
N ILE A 17 -1.57 1.03 -5.48
CA ILE A 17 -2.23 2.18 -4.85
C ILE A 17 -2.03 3.44 -5.70
N ALA A 18 -0.83 3.68 -6.21
CA ALA A 18 -0.53 4.82 -7.08
C ALA A 18 -1.33 4.76 -8.39
N GLY A 19 -1.45 3.59 -9.01
CA GLY A 19 -2.26 3.38 -10.21
C GLY A 19 -3.75 3.65 -9.99
N ILE A 20 -4.32 3.17 -8.87
CA ILE A 20 -5.71 3.43 -8.49
C ILE A 20 -5.92 4.93 -8.25
N GLY A 21 -5.01 5.57 -7.54
CA GLY A 21 -5.03 7.02 -7.29
C GLY A 21 -5.00 7.84 -8.58
N PHE A 22 -4.17 7.46 -9.54
CA PHE A 22 -4.07 8.12 -10.84
C PHE A 22 -5.36 7.98 -11.64
N LEU A 23 -5.92 6.77 -11.74
CA LEU A 23 -7.19 6.52 -12.45
C LEU A 23 -8.35 7.31 -11.84
N ILE A 24 -8.43 7.36 -10.52
CA ILE A 24 -9.49 8.11 -9.83
C ILE A 24 -9.28 9.63 -9.99
N GLY A 25 -8.04 10.11 -9.94
CA GLY A 25 -7.71 11.50 -10.17
C GLY A 25 -8.02 11.97 -11.60
N GLN A 26 -7.94 11.09 -12.60
CA GLN A 26 -8.38 11.36 -13.96
C GLN A 26 -9.92 11.44 -14.08
N GLY A 27 -10.65 10.61 -13.33
CA GLY A 27 -12.11 10.56 -13.39
C GLY A 27 -12.83 11.59 -12.51
N LYS A 28 -12.16 12.13 -11.48
CA LYS A 28 -12.73 13.10 -10.52
C LYS A 28 -11.65 14.09 -10.10
N GLU A 29 -11.90 15.37 -10.39
CA GLU A 29 -11.02 16.49 -10.05
C GLU A 29 -10.61 16.42 -8.56
N GLY A 30 -9.31 16.22 -8.31
CA GLY A 30 -8.74 16.24 -6.97
C GLY A 30 -8.97 15.00 -6.08
N ALA A 31 -9.75 14.00 -6.52
CA ALA A 31 -10.07 12.83 -5.69
C ALA A 31 -8.95 11.77 -5.62
N GLY A 32 -7.95 11.83 -6.50
CA GLY A 32 -6.87 10.84 -6.55
C GLY A 32 -6.00 10.83 -5.29
N VAL A 33 -5.58 12.01 -4.83
CA VAL A 33 -4.71 12.16 -3.64
C VAL A 33 -5.34 11.61 -2.36
N PRO A 34 -6.59 11.96 -1.98
CA PRO A 34 -7.20 11.41 -0.77
C PRO A 34 -7.39 9.89 -0.83
N VAL A 35 -7.62 9.31 -2.02
CA VAL A 35 -7.73 7.85 -2.16
C VAL A 35 -6.38 7.15 -1.98
N VAL A 36 -5.29 7.71 -2.52
CA VAL A 36 -3.94 7.19 -2.29
C VAL A 36 -3.61 7.17 -0.80
N ILE A 37 -3.91 8.27 -0.09
CA ILE A 37 -3.66 8.39 1.35
C ILE A 37 -4.47 7.35 2.14
N LEU A 38 -5.75 7.19 1.81
CA LEU A 38 -6.64 6.22 2.46
C LEU A 38 -6.12 4.79 2.29
N LEU A 39 -5.85 4.39 1.05
CA LEU A 39 -5.39 3.04 0.71
C LEU A 39 -4.01 2.75 1.33
N THR A 40 -3.12 3.73 1.33
CA THR A 40 -1.79 3.60 1.97
C THR A 40 -1.91 3.42 3.47
N SER A 41 -2.84 4.14 4.12
CA SER A 41 -3.09 4.02 5.56
C SER A 41 -3.65 2.64 5.92
N ILE A 42 -4.65 2.15 5.18
CA ILE A 42 -5.22 0.80 5.37
C ILE A 42 -4.14 -0.27 5.19
N TRP A 43 -3.33 -0.14 4.14
CA TRP A 43 -2.22 -1.05 3.89
C TRP A 43 -1.20 -1.04 5.02
N THR A 44 -0.82 0.14 5.51
CA THR A 44 0.15 0.29 6.60
C THR A 44 -0.35 -0.35 7.90
N ILE A 45 -1.63 -0.17 8.24
CA ILE A 45 -2.25 -0.82 9.40
C ILE A 45 -2.24 -2.34 9.23
N TYR A 46 -2.67 -2.84 8.06
CA TYR A 46 -2.67 -4.27 7.77
C TYR A 46 -1.27 -4.88 7.83
N ALA A 47 -0.29 -4.23 7.20
CA ALA A 47 1.12 -4.62 7.20
C ALA A 47 1.68 -4.67 8.63
N SER A 48 1.36 -3.67 9.45
CA SER A 48 1.78 -3.60 10.85
C SER A 48 1.15 -4.72 11.68
N GLN A 49 -0.13 -5.05 11.46
CA GLN A 49 -0.77 -6.16 12.15
C GLN A 49 -0.27 -7.53 11.70
N ARG A 50 0.01 -7.70 10.40
CA ARG A 50 0.41 -8.99 9.82
C ARG A 50 1.87 -9.33 10.07
N TRP A 51 2.76 -8.34 9.98
CA TRP A 51 4.20 -8.52 10.09
C TRP A 51 4.79 -7.93 11.37
N GLY A 52 4.16 -6.93 12.00
CA GLY A 52 4.59 -6.44 13.31
C GLY A 52 4.41 -7.48 14.42
N LYS A 53 3.39 -8.34 14.32
CA LYS A 53 3.21 -9.48 15.24
C LYS A 53 4.23 -10.61 15.02
N GLU A 54 4.82 -10.70 13.83
CA GLU A 54 5.86 -11.69 13.50
C GLU A 54 7.24 -11.33 14.08
N SER A 55 7.45 -10.07 14.49
CA SER A 55 8.72 -9.60 15.07
C SER A 55 8.78 -9.71 16.60
N ALA A 56 7.67 -10.07 17.26
CA ALA A 56 7.56 -10.15 18.72
C ALA A 56 7.56 -11.59 19.26
N ARG A 57 7.87 -12.58 18.42
CA ARG A 57 8.02 -14.00 18.76
C ARG A 57 9.41 -14.46 18.35
#